data_AF-A0A957FL22-F1
#
_entry.id   AF-A0A957FL22-F1
#
_cell.length_a   1.000
_cell.length_b   1.000
_cell.length_c   1.000
_cell.angle_alpha   90.00
_cell.angle_beta   90.00
_cell.angle_gamma   90.00
#
_symmetry.space_group_name_H-M   'P 1'
#
loop_
_entity.id
_entity.type
_entity.pdbx_description
1 polymer ?
#
loop_
_entity_poly.entity_id
_entity_poly.type
_entity_poly.pdbx_seq_one_letter_code
_entity_poly.pdbx_strand_id
1 'polypeptide(L)'
;MKQKQNWSMPGVLLRLEGTAVLITAVWIYAQLGFSWWLFALLLLWPDLAFVIYAVNPRWGSIVYNILHSYPLPLALTAVAVTLSWPVGQQFAIIWLAHIG
;
A
#
# COMPACT_ATOMS: atom_id res chain seq x y z
N MET A 1 4.81 2.99 -34.23
CA MET A 1 5.62 1.81 -33.88
C MET A 1 5.13 1.28 -32.53
N LYS A 2 4.50 0.09 -32.48
CA LYS A 2 4.05 -0.51 -31.22
C LYS A 2 5.28 -1.07 -30.50
N GLN A 3 5.68 -0.50 -29.37
CA GLN A 3 6.71 -1.12 -28.53
C GLN A 3 6.19 -2.49 -28.08
N LYS A 4 6.88 -3.57 -28.48
CA LYS A 4 6.63 -4.91 -27.93
C LYS A 4 7.02 -4.85 -26.47
N GLN A 5 6.05 -5.08 -25.59
CA GLN A 5 6.27 -5.15 -24.15
C GLN A 5 7.20 -6.33 -23.84
N ASN A 6 8.47 -6.04 -23.57
CA ASN A 6 9.45 -7.03 -23.16
C ASN A 6 9.34 -7.22 -21.65
N TRP A 7 8.53 -8.18 -21.23
CA TRP A 7 8.42 -8.59 -19.84
C TRP A 7 9.77 -9.15 -19.37
N SER A 8 10.42 -8.49 -18.41
CA SER A 8 11.56 -9.07 -17.71
C SER A 8 11.06 -10.01 -16.61
N MET A 9 11.73 -11.14 -16.38
CA MET A 9 11.38 -12.06 -15.30
C MET A 9 11.26 -11.36 -13.93
N PRO A 10 12.16 -10.43 -13.54
CA PRO A 10 12.00 -9.66 -12.31
C PRO A 10 10.74 -8.79 -12.26
N GLY A 11 10.36 -8.16 -13.37
CA GLY A 11 9.18 -7.30 -13.42
C GLY A 11 7.87 -8.07 -13.35
N VAL A 12 7.82 -9.29 -13.89
CA VAL A 12 6.66 -10.19 -13.73
C VAL A 12 6.56 -10.67 -12.29
N LEU A 13 7.69 -11.08 -11.69
CA LEU A 13 7.72 -11.54 -10.30
C LEU A 13 7.22 -10.45 -9.34
N LEU A 14 7.70 -9.22 -9.48
CA LEU A 14 7.29 -8.11 -8.63
C LEU A 14 5.78 -7.82 -8.71
N ARG A 15 5.18 -7.97 -9.90
CA ARG A 15 3.73 -7.79 -10.09
C ARG A 15 2.91 -8.93 -9.46
N LEU A 16 3.43 -10.16 -9.54
CA LEU A 16 2.79 -11.31 -8.89
C LEU A 16 2.88 -11.20 -7.36
N GLU A 17 4.03 -10.75 -6.84
CA GLU A 17 4.21 -10.45 -5.41
C GLU A 17 3.22 -9.39 -4.94
N GLY A 18 3.13 -8.25 -5.65
CA GLY A 18 2.15 -7.21 -5.34
C GLY A 18 0.70 -7.73 -5.39
N THR A 19 0.33 -8.43 -6.46
CA THR A 19 -1.01 -9.03 -6.60
C THR A 19 -1.33 -9.98 -5.44
N ALA A 20 -0.36 -10.78 -5.00
CA ALA A 20 -0.53 -11.68 -3.86
C ALA A 20 -0.75 -10.90 -2.55
N VAL A 21 0.00 -9.81 -2.34
CA VAL A 21 -0.19 -8.92 -1.19
C VAL A 21 -1.57 -8.26 -1.23
N LEU A 22 -1.99 -7.72 -2.37
CA LEU A 22 -3.32 -7.11 -2.54
C LEU A 22 -4.44 -8.08 -2.19
N ILE A 23 -4.43 -9.28 -2.81
CA ILE A 23 -5.46 -10.30 -2.56
C ILE A 23 -5.48 -10.68 -1.09
N THR A 24 -4.32 -10.90 -0.49
CA THR A 24 -4.22 -11.28 0.92
C THR A 24 -4.71 -10.16 1.85
N ALA A 25 -4.35 -8.91 1.59
CA ALA A 25 -4.79 -7.77 2.38
C ALA A 25 -6.31 -7.57 2.28
N VAL A 26 -6.88 -7.63 1.07
CA VAL A 26 -8.34 -7.56 0.86
C VAL A 26 -9.06 -8.70 1.57
N TRP A 27 -8.54 -9.93 1.46
CA TRP A 27 -9.11 -11.10 2.12
C TRP A 27 -9.09 -10.95 3.65
N ILE A 28 -7.96 -10.56 4.25
CA ILE A 28 -7.86 -10.33 5.69
C ILE A 28 -8.82 -9.21 6.13
N TYR A 29 -8.88 -8.10 5.38
CA TYR A 29 -9.77 -6.98 5.70
C TYR A 29 -11.24 -7.42 5.73
N ALA A 30 -11.66 -8.25 4.76
CA ALA A 30 -12.98 -8.83 4.69
C ALA A 30 -13.28 -9.74 5.90
N GLN A 31 -12.33 -10.62 6.25
CA GLN A 31 -12.48 -11.57 7.36
C GLN A 31 -12.59 -10.88 8.72
N LEU A 32 -11.95 -9.73 8.90
CA LEU A 32 -12.03 -8.92 10.11
C LEU A 32 -13.31 -8.07 10.19
N GLY A 33 -14.16 -8.10 9.16
CA GLY A 33 -15.46 -7.42 9.16
C GLY A 33 -15.35 -5.89 9.19
N PHE A 34 -14.25 -5.33 8.69
CA PHE A 34 -14.01 -3.90 8.68
C PHE A 34 -14.84 -3.17 7.60
N SER A 35 -14.92 -1.84 7.72
CA SER A 35 -15.78 -1.01 6.86
C SER A 35 -15.21 -0.84 5.44
N TRP A 36 -15.87 -1.41 4.44
CA TRP A 36 -15.49 -1.23 3.04
C TRP A 36 -15.51 0.23 2.55
N TRP A 37 -16.29 1.10 3.19
CA TRP A 37 -16.25 2.54 2.90
C TRP A 37 -14.92 3.17 3.31
N LEU A 38 -14.40 2.79 4.49
CA LEU A 38 -13.07 3.23 4.93
C LEU A 38 -11.99 2.65 4.04
N PHE A 39 -12.12 1.38 3.64
CA PHE A 39 -11.21 0.77 2.67
C PHE A 39 -11.14 1.57 1.38
N ALA A 40 -12.27 1.83 0.74
CA ALA A 40 -12.32 2.55 -0.54
C ALA A 40 -11.81 3.99 -0.41
N LEU A 41 -12.18 4.71 0.65
CA LEU A 41 -11.77 6.10 0.86
C LEU A 41 -10.27 6.22 1.11
N LEU A 42 -9.72 5.32 1.92
CA LEU A 42 -8.33 5.39 2.33
C LEU A 42 -7.41 4.63 1.38
N LEU A 43 -7.88 3.81 0.44
CA LEU A 43 -7.00 3.08 -0.47
C LEU A 43 -5.95 4.01 -1.11
N LEU A 44 -6.37 5.21 -1.55
CA LEU A 44 -5.50 6.20 -2.20
C LEU A 44 -4.83 7.20 -1.23
N TRP A 45 -4.92 6.98 0.08
CA TRP A 45 -4.33 7.91 1.05
C TRP A 45 -2.81 8.09 0.88
N PRO A 46 -1.99 7.06 0.54
CA PRO A 46 -0.55 7.23 0.36
C PRO A 46 -0.21 8.12 -0.83
N ASP A 47 -1.07 8.16 -1.85
CA ASP A 47 -0.89 8.97 -3.06
C ASP A 47 -1.06 10.47 -2.81
N LEU A 48 -1.71 10.86 -1.71
CA LEU A 48 -1.80 12.28 -1.31
C LEU A 48 -0.42 12.90 -1.05
N ALA A 49 0.62 12.08 -0.82
CA ALA A 49 2.00 12.53 -0.77
C ALA A 49 2.47 13.24 -2.04
N PHE A 50 1.78 13.04 -3.18
CA PHE A 50 2.07 13.74 -4.42
C PHE A 50 2.01 15.27 -4.25
N VAL A 51 1.21 15.80 -3.33
CA VAL A 51 1.13 17.24 -3.05
C VAL A 51 2.49 17.83 -2.66
N ILE A 52 3.38 17.04 -2.05
CA ILE A 52 4.71 17.50 -1.63
C ILE A 52 5.62 17.82 -2.83
N TYR A 53 5.38 17.21 -3.99
CA TYR A 53 6.08 17.55 -5.22
C TYR A 53 5.88 19.02 -5.63
N ALA A 54 4.74 19.63 -5.27
CA ALA A 54 4.48 21.05 -5.54
C ALA A 54 5.40 21.99 -4.74
N VAL A 55 5.90 21.55 -3.58
CA VAL A 55 6.85 22.31 -2.76
C VAL A 55 8.28 22.06 -3.25
N ASN A 56 8.66 20.79 -3.41
CA ASN A 56 10.00 20.41 -3.85
C ASN A 56 10.03 18.98 -4.43
N PRO A 57 10.51 18.77 -5.66
CA PRO A 57 10.55 17.45 -6.28
C PRO A 57 11.38 16.39 -5.52
N ARG A 58 12.46 16.80 -4.85
CA ARG A 58 13.32 15.89 -4.06
C ARG A 58 12.60 15.44 -2.80
N TRP A 59 11.95 16.35 -2.08
CA TRP A 59 11.16 15.97 -0.91
C TRP A 59 9.93 15.15 -1.29
N GLY A 60 9.28 15.50 -2.40
CA GLY A 60 8.17 14.72 -2.97
C GLY A 60 8.57 13.28 -3.23
N SER A 61 9.68 13.04 -3.93
CA SER A 61 10.13 11.67 -4.22
C SER A 61 10.53 10.88 -2.99
N ILE A 62 11.18 11.52 -2.01
CA ILE A 62 11.54 10.87 -0.74
C ILE A 62 10.29 10.42 0.00
N VAL A 63 9.33 11.32 0.22
CA VAL A 63 8.11 11.01 0.99
C VAL A 63 7.25 9.98 0.25
N TYR A 64 7.10 10.15 -1.06
CA TYR A 64 6.35 9.20 -1.88
C TYR A 64 6.94 7.79 -1.80
N ASN A 65 8.27 7.65 -1.94
CA ASN A 65 8.93 6.34 -1.86
C ASN A 65 8.82 5.71 -0.47
N ILE A 66 8.90 6.53 0.59
CA ILE A 66 8.72 6.04 1.97
C ILE A 66 7.29 5.51 2.16
N LEU A 67 6.28 6.25 1.68
CA LEU A 67 4.89 5.82 1.80
C LEU A 67 4.53 4.63 0.89
N HIS A 68 5.28 4.41 -0.19
CA HIS A 68 5.14 3.25 -1.07
C HIS A 68 6.11 2.11 -0.74
N SER A 69 6.62 2.07 0.49
CA SER A 69 7.50 1.00 0.97
C SER A 69 6.81 0.16 2.04
N TYR A 70 7.00 -1.16 2.00
CA TYR A 70 6.43 -2.10 2.95
C TYR A 70 6.85 -1.94 4.43
N PRO A 71 8.05 -1.44 4.80
CA PRO A 71 8.46 -1.38 6.21
C PRO A 71 7.49 -0.64 7.14
N LEU A 72 6.94 0.49 6.70
CA LEU A 72 6.02 1.29 7.53
C LEU A 72 4.67 0.61 7.79
N PRO A 73 3.92 0.13 6.78
CA PRO A 73 2.67 -0.58 7.04
C PRO A 73 2.89 -1.89 7.81
N LEU A 74 4.02 -2.59 7.61
CA LEU A 74 4.35 -3.76 8.41
C LEU A 74 4.66 -3.41 9.87
N ALA A 75 5.42 -2.34 10.13
CA ALA A 75 5.66 -1.85 11.48
C ALA A 75 4.35 -1.44 12.17
N LEU A 76 3.46 -0.75 11.45
CA LEU A 76 2.15 -0.38 11.96
C LEU A 76 1.29 -1.62 12.24
N THR A 77 1.34 -2.64 11.38
CA THR A 77 0.64 -3.92 11.59
C THR A 77 1.10 -4.56 12.90
N ALA A 78 2.42 -4.66 13.12
CA ALA A 78 2.99 -5.25 14.33
C ALA A 78 2.54 -4.50 15.59
N VAL A 79 2.60 -3.16 15.59
CA VAL A 79 2.14 -2.32 16.71
C VAL A 79 0.64 -2.47 16.93
N ALA A 80 -0.17 -2.40 15.87
CA ALA A 80 -1.62 -2.42 15.96
C ALA A 80 -2.17 -3.78 16.40
N VAL A 81 -1.53 -4.88 16.00
CA VAL A 81 -1.85 -6.23 16.51
C VAL A 81 -1.45 -6.35 17.98
N THR A 82 -0.23 -5.96 18.33
CA THR A 82 0.28 -6.07 19.71
C THR A 82 -0.57 -5.27 20.71
N LEU A 83 -1.02 -4.08 20.32
CA LEU A 83 -1.84 -3.21 21.16
C LEU A 83 -3.35 -3.47 21.01
N SER A 84 -3.75 -4.48 20.22
CA SER A 84 -5.16 -4.74 19.89
C SER A 84 -5.91 -3.49 19.42
N TRP A 85 -5.27 -2.67 18.58
CA TRP A 85 -5.76 -1.39 18.09
C TRP A 85 -6.50 -1.54 16.75
N PRO A 86 -7.85 -1.58 16.72
CA PRO A 86 -8.59 -1.99 15.52
C PRO A 86 -8.47 -0.97 14.38
N VAL A 87 -8.40 0.32 14.71
CA VAL A 87 -8.23 1.38 13.70
C VAL A 87 -6.84 1.30 13.07
N GLY A 88 -5.80 1.01 13.87
CA GLY A 88 -4.44 0.80 13.37
C GLY A 88 -4.35 -0.39 12.43
N GLN A 89 -5.05 -1.50 12.74
CA GLN A 89 -5.11 -2.68 11.87
C GLN A 89 -5.78 -2.36 10.54
N GLN A 90 -6.92 -1.67 10.56
CA GLN A 90 -7.59 -1.21 9.33
C GLN A 90 -6.66 -0.40 8.45
N PHE A 91 -6.02 0.62 9.02
CA PHE A 91 -5.13 1.51 8.29
C PHE A 91 -3.92 0.77 7.71
N ALA A 92 -3.30 -0.12 8.49
CA ALA A 92 -2.16 -0.91 8.05
C ALA A 92 -2.50 -1.86 6.89
N ILE A 93 -3.65 -2.54 6.98
CA ILE A 93 -4.09 -3.49 5.93
C ILE A 93 -4.47 -2.74 4.65
N ILE A 94 -5.18 -1.61 4.75
CA ILE A 94 -5.49 -0.75 3.59
C ILE A 94 -4.20 -0.25 2.94
N TRP A 95 -3.22 0.13 3.75
CA TRP A 95 -1.92 0.59 3.25
C TRP A 95 -1.14 -0.53 2.54
N LEU A 96 -1.14 -1.75 3.08
CA LEU A 96 -0.57 -2.92 2.38
C LEU A 96 -1.29 -3.18 1.05
N ALA A 97 -2.62 -3.07 1.02
CA ALA A 97 -3.42 -3.22 -0.19
C ALA A 97 -3.13 -2.13 -1.24
N HIS A 98 -2.71 -0.92 -0.85
CA HIS A 98 -2.32 0.12 -1.79
C HIS A 98 -0.97 -0.16 -2.47
N ILE A 99 -0.03 -0.77 -1.75
CA ILE A 99 1.32 -1.06 -2.27
C ILE A 99 1.31 -2.32 -3.16
N GLY A 100 0.49 -3.32 -2.82
CA GLY A 100 0.36 -4.58 -3.55
C GLY A 100 -0.40 -4.44 -4.87
#